data_AF-A0A150HQH4-F1
#
_entry.id   AF-A0A150HQH4-F1
#
_cell.length_a   1.000
_cell.length_b   1.000
_cell.length_c   1.000
_cell.angle_alpha   90.00
_cell.angle_beta   90.00
_cell.angle_gamma   90.00
#
_symmetry.space_group_name_H-M   'P 1'
#
loop_
_entity.id
_entity.type
_entity.pdbx_description
1 polymer ?
#
loop_
_entity_poly.entity_id
_entity_poly.type
_entity_poly.pdbx_seq_one_letter_code
_entity_poly.pdbx_strand_id
1 'polypeptide(L)'
;MNSEIEINGYKIFQNNDEAIYTAKSKEAVYAYFVENYGDTEDCQDETKEQFIANLMEIDLDSEIAQSNRTWISDDTGETFETSYYQEYKNAAEKDKGTAVIAYLTW
;
A
#
# COMPACT_ATOMS: atom_id res chain seq x y z
N MET A 1 4.25 5.32 21.84
CA MET A 1 4.11 4.44 20.66
C MET A 1 3.14 3.34 21.05
N ASN A 2 1.91 3.40 20.55
CA ASN A 2 0.92 2.35 20.79
C ASN A 2 1.28 1.14 19.93
N SER A 3 1.94 0.15 20.53
CA SER A 3 2.31 -1.13 19.91
C SER A 3 1.10 -2.01 19.54
N GLU A 4 -0.13 -1.52 19.72
CA GLU A 4 -1.37 -2.26 19.48
C GLU A 4 -1.90 -2.11 18.04
N ILE A 5 -1.38 -1.15 17.27
CA ILE A 5 -1.88 -0.82 15.92
C ILE A 5 -1.00 -1.47 14.83
N GLU A 6 0.30 -1.63 15.08
CA GLU A 6 1.22 -2.30 14.16
C GLU A 6 1.07 -3.83 14.28
N ILE A 7 0.81 -4.50 13.16
CA ILE A 7 0.58 -5.94 13.08
C ILE A 7 1.71 -6.58 12.26
N ASN A 8 2.40 -7.57 12.83
CA ASN A 8 3.41 -8.38 12.15
C ASN A 8 4.55 -7.58 11.48
N GLY A 9 4.83 -6.36 11.94
CA GLY A 9 5.87 -5.49 11.37
C GLY A 9 5.47 -4.82 10.05
N TYR A 10 4.18 -4.83 9.69
CA TYR A 10 3.68 -4.20 8.48
C TYR A 10 3.45 -2.71 8.66
N LYS A 11 3.54 -1.99 7.56
CA LYS A 11 3.30 -0.56 7.41
C LYS A 11 2.43 -0.29 6.18
N ILE A 12 1.91 0.93 6.08
CA ILE A 12 1.19 1.42 4.91
C ILE A 12 2.13 2.30 4.08
N PHE A 13 2.24 2.02 2.79
CA PHE A 13 2.98 2.83 1.84
C PHE A 13 2.07 3.32 0.71
N GLN A 14 2.25 4.56 0.29
CA GLN A 14 1.56 5.14 -0.86
C GLN A 14 2.60 5.55 -1.91
N ASN A 15 2.35 5.24 -3.18
CA ASN A 15 3.11 5.82 -4.29
C ASN A 15 2.43 7.10 -4.82
N ASN A 16 3.14 7.85 -5.66
CA ASN A 16 2.60 9.09 -6.25
C ASN A 16 1.44 8.84 -7.22
N ASP A 17 1.33 7.64 -7.78
CA ASP A 17 0.21 7.21 -8.64
C ASP A 17 -0.98 6.66 -7.83
N GLU A 18 -1.08 7.03 -6.54
CA GLU A 18 -2.20 6.76 -5.65
C GLU A 18 -2.47 5.28 -5.33
N ALA A 19 -1.56 4.38 -5.68
CA ALA A 19 -1.58 2.99 -5.23
C ALA A 19 -1.06 2.90 -3.80
N ILE A 20 -1.77 2.12 -2.98
CA ILE A 20 -1.50 1.99 -1.56
C ILE A 20 -1.25 0.54 -1.22
N TYR A 21 -0.15 0.31 -0.51
CA TYR A 21 0.42 -0.99 -0.24
C TYR A 21 0.49 -1.23 1.26
N THR A 22 0.23 -2.47 1.66
CA THR A 22 0.60 -3.00 2.96
C THR A 22 1.85 -3.84 2.80
N ALA A 23 2.98 -3.42 3.38
CA ALA A 23 4.26 -4.12 3.28
C ALA A 23 5.14 -3.92 4.52
N LYS A 24 6.17 -4.75 4.70
CA LYS A 24 7.13 -4.61 5.82
C LYS A 24 8.23 -3.57 5.55
N SER A 25 8.48 -3.24 4.28
CA SER A 25 9.44 -2.21 3.88
C SER A 25 9.15 -1.69 2.47
N LYS A 26 9.78 -0.57 2.11
CA LYS A 26 9.71 0.00 0.75
C LYS A 26 10.32 -0.94 -0.30
N GLU A 27 11.37 -1.67 0.05
CA GLU A 27 11.98 -2.67 -0.83
C GLU A 27 11.02 -3.83 -1.12
N ALA A 28 10.18 -4.22 -0.15
CA ALA A 28 9.15 -5.23 -0.36
C ALA A 28 8.02 -4.73 -1.28
N VAL A 29 7.73 -3.42 -1.27
CA VAL A 29 6.83 -2.80 -2.26
C VAL A 29 7.44 -2.83 -3.65
N TYR A 30 8.71 -2.43 -3.80
CA TYR A 30 9.39 -2.47 -5.09
C TYR A 30 9.47 -3.90 -5.66
N ALA A 31 9.84 -4.89 -4.84
CA ALA A 31 9.89 -6.29 -5.29
C ALA A 31 8.53 -6.79 -5.79
N TYR A 32 7.46 -6.48 -5.07
CA TYR A 32 6.09 -6.79 -5.50
C TYR A 32 5.75 -6.09 -6.82
N PHE A 33 6.08 -4.80 -6.94
CA PHE A 33 5.81 -4.04 -8.15
C PHE A 33 6.48 -4.66 -9.37
N VAL A 34 7.78 -4.97 -9.28
CA VAL A 34 8.53 -5.58 -10.37
C VAL A 34 7.97 -6.96 -10.76
N GLU A 35 7.56 -7.76 -9.77
CA GLU A 35 6.97 -9.09 -10.02
C GLU A 35 5.64 -9.01 -10.78
N ASN A 36 4.82 -7.99 -10.53
CA ASN A 36 3.46 -7.91 -11.08
C ASN A 36 3.35 -7.01 -12.32
N TYR A 37 4.16 -5.94 -12.42
CA TYR A 37 4.04 -4.91 -13.46
C TYR A 37 5.29 -4.79 -14.34
N GLY A 38 6.45 -5.28 -13.88
CA GLY A 38 7.73 -5.14 -14.57
C GLY A 38 8.65 -4.07 -13.97
N ASP A 39 9.83 -3.91 -14.57
CA ASP A 39 10.84 -2.97 -14.07
C ASP A 39 10.37 -1.50 -14.16
N THR A 40 10.60 -0.73 -13.10
CA THR A 40 10.15 0.67 -13.01
C THR A 40 10.78 1.57 -14.07
N GLU A 41 12.00 1.25 -14.52
CA GLU A 41 12.69 1.98 -15.59
C GLU A 41 11.94 1.86 -16.93
N ASP A 42 11.35 0.69 -17.19
CA ASP A 42 10.59 0.43 -18.42
C ASP A 42 9.14 0.95 -18.32
N CYS A 43 8.52 0.81 -17.14
CA CYS A 43 7.10 1.07 -16.96
C CYS A 43 6.78 2.52 -16.54
N GLN A 44 7.69 3.17 -15.82
CA GLN A 44 7.46 4.48 -15.20
C GLN A 44 8.57 5.50 -15.49
N ASP A 45 9.60 5.13 -16.27
CA ASP A 45 10.78 5.98 -16.55
C ASP A 45 11.45 6.49 -15.26
N GLU A 46 11.45 5.64 -14.20
CA GLU A 46 12.10 5.94 -12.92
C GLU A 46 13.00 4.80 -12.44
N THR A 47 14.14 5.15 -11.84
CA THR A 47 15.04 4.15 -11.24
C THR A 47 14.41 3.56 -9.98
N LYS A 48 14.91 2.38 -9.58
CA LYS A 48 14.55 1.76 -8.30
C LYS A 48 14.66 2.72 -7.11
N GLU A 49 15.76 3.47 -7.04
CA GLU A 49 16.01 4.40 -5.94
C GLU A 49 15.00 5.55 -5.94
N GLN A 50 14.61 6.03 -7.12
CA GLN A 50 13.57 7.05 -7.26
C GLN A 50 12.21 6.51 -6.81
N PHE A 51 11.80 5.33 -7.29
CA PHE A 51 10.57 4.66 -6.86
C PHE A 51 10.51 4.52 -5.33
N ILE A 52 11.58 3.98 -4.71
CA ILE A 52 11.67 3.80 -3.25
C ILE A 52 11.64 5.14 -2.52
N ALA A 53 12.34 6.16 -3.02
CA ALA A 53 12.33 7.49 -2.42
C ALA A 53 10.93 8.13 -2.48
N ASN A 54 10.21 7.90 -3.57
CA ASN A 54 8.86 8.42 -3.83
C ASN A 54 7.78 7.75 -2.98
N LEU A 55 8.00 6.52 -2.47
CA LEU A 55 7.08 5.89 -1.54
C LEU A 55 6.95 6.69 -0.24
N MET A 56 5.74 7.04 0.13
CA MET A 56 5.41 7.70 1.39
C MET A 56 4.90 6.67 2.40
N GLU A 57 5.50 6.61 3.59
CA GLU A 57 4.96 5.83 4.69
C GLU A 57 3.81 6.62 5.34
N ILE A 58 2.65 5.99 5.50
CA ILE A 58 1.49 6.59 6.17
C ILE A 58 1.46 6.11 7.62
N ASP A 59 1.38 7.05 8.56
CA ASP A 59 1.22 6.71 9.98
C ASP A 59 -0.13 6.04 10.21
N LEU A 60 -0.13 4.91 10.92
CA LEU A 60 -1.31 4.08 11.13
C LEU A 60 -2.37 4.81 11.96
N ASP A 61 -1.98 5.73 12.84
CA ASP A 61 -2.90 6.51 13.69
C ASP A 61 -3.40 7.80 13.02
N SER A 62 -2.90 8.13 11.83
CA SER A 62 -3.24 9.36 11.13
C SER A 62 -4.71 9.36 10.66
N GLU A 63 -5.30 10.56 10.57
CA GLU A 63 -6.65 10.75 10.04
C GLU A 63 -6.81 10.13 8.64
N ILE A 64 -5.78 10.23 7.80
CA ILE A 64 -5.79 9.64 6.46
C ILE A 64 -5.84 8.11 6.50
N ALA A 65 -5.18 7.45 7.45
CA ALA A 65 -5.22 6.00 7.59
C ALA A 65 -6.57 5.51 8.16
N GLN A 66 -7.16 6.28 9.08
CA GLN A 66 -8.36 5.90 9.82
C GLN A 66 -9.66 6.26 9.12
N SER A 67 -9.66 7.26 8.24
CA SER A 67 -10.88 7.74 7.57
C SER A 67 -11.40 6.74 6.53
N ASN A 68 -12.71 6.51 6.54
CA ASN A 68 -13.38 5.78 5.47
C ASN A 68 -13.31 6.55 4.15
N ARG A 69 -13.12 5.80 3.07
CA ARG A 69 -13.11 6.28 1.69
C ARG A 69 -13.77 5.23 0.80
N THR A 70 -14.26 5.65 -0.35
CA THR A 70 -14.76 4.74 -1.38
C THR A 70 -13.60 4.26 -2.24
N TRP A 71 -13.53 2.95 -2.46
CA TRP A 71 -12.47 2.27 -3.20
C TRP A 71 -13.06 1.45 -4.33
N ILE A 72 -12.24 1.12 -5.32
CA ILE A 72 -12.53 0.08 -6.32
C ILE A 72 -11.57 -1.09 -6.08
N SER A 73 -12.12 -2.29 -5.98
CA SER A 73 -11.33 -3.52 -5.88
C SER A 73 -10.63 -3.80 -7.20
N ASP A 74 -9.33 -4.06 -7.19
CA ASP A 74 -8.60 -4.46 -8.40
C ASP A 74 -9.03 -5.85 -8.89
N ASP A 75 -9.37 -6.75 -7.96
CA ASP A 75 -9.79 -8.12 -8.26
C ASP A 75 -11.18 -8.20 -8.90
N THR A 76 -12.14 -7.40 -8.40
CA THR A 76 -13.55 -7.51 -8.80
C THR A 76 -14.10 -6.32 -9.57
N GLY A 77 -13.43 -5.17 -9.52
CA GLY A 77 -13.94 -3.90 -10.07
C GLY A 77 -15.12 -3.30 -9.30
N GLU A 78 -15.50 -3.87 -8.15
CA GLU A 78 -16.61 -3.38 -7.34
C GLU A 78 -16.19 -2.26 -6.39
N THR A 79 -17.11 -1.33 -6.14
CA THR A 79 -16.89 -0.26 -5.16
C THR A 79 -17.21 -0.70 -3.74
N PHE A 80 -16.40 -0.29 -2.77
CA PHE A 80 -16.63 -0.55 -1.35
C PHE A 80 -16.10 0.60 -0.48
N GLU A 81 -16.65 0.74 0.73
CA GLU A 81 -16.25 1.78 1.67
C GLU A 81 -15.43 1.17 2.81
N THR A 82 -14.19 1.65 2.99
CA THR A 82 -13.27 1.18 4.04
C THR A 82 -12.17 2.23 4.29
N SER A 83 -11.34 2.02 5.30
CA SER A 83 -10.16 2.85 5.58
C SER A 83 -8.87 2.11 5.25
N TYR A 84 -7.76 2.83 5.07
CA TYR A 84 -6.46 2.18 4.86
C TYR A 84 -6.10 1.27 6.03
N TYR A 85 -6.42 1.69 7.25
CA TYR A 85 -6.12 0.91 8.43
C TYR A 85 -6.90 -0.41 8.47
N GLN A 86 -8.17 -0.42 8.04
CA GLN A 86 -8.96 -1.65 8.03
C GLN A 86 -8.44 -2.65 6.99
N GLU A 87 -8.07 -2.19 5.79
CA GLU A 87 -7.47 -3.06 4.77
C GLU A 87 -6.05 -3.50 5.11
N TYR A 88 -5.26 -2.59 5.67
CA TYR A 88 -3.98 -2.90 6.29
C TYR A 88 -4.11 -4.04 7.29
N LYS A 89 -5.07 -3.93 8.23
CA LYS A 89 -5.31 -4.94 9.24
C LYS A 89 -5.66 -6.29 8.61
N ASN A 90 -6.59 -6.29 7.65
CA ASN A 90 -7.00 -7.50 6.92
C ASN A 90 -5.81 -8.19 6.21
N ALA A 91 -4.88 -7.41 5.64
CA ALA A 91 -3.70 -7.93 4.95
C ALA A 91 -2.60 -8.37 5.93
N ALA A 92 -2.28 -7.54 6.92
CA ALA A 92 -1.23 -7.77 7.90
C ALA A 92 -1.53 -8.97 8.80
N GLU A 93 -2.80 -9.20 9.18
CA GLU A 93 -3.22 -10.38 9.95
C GLU A 93 -3.04 -11.70 9.16
N LYS A 94 -3.06 -11.65 7.82
CA LYS A 94 -2.82 -12.83 6.97
C LYS A 94 -1.33 -13.15 6.81
N ASP A 95 -0.43 -12.18 7.00
CA ASP A 95 1.04 -12.30 6.90
C ASP A 95 1.53 -13.01 5.62
N LYS A 96 0.99 -12.60 4.44
CA LYS A 96 1.29 -13.23 3.14
C LYS A 96 2.27 -12.46 2.25
N GLY A 97 2.97 -11.47 2.78
CA GLY A 97 3.82 -10.55 1.99
C GLY A 97 3.12 -9.24 1.63
N THR A 98 3.63 -8.54 0.62
CA THR A 98 3.08 -7.25 0.16
C THR A 98 1.71 -7.44 -0.48
N ALA A 99 0.79 -6.53 -0.19
CA ALA A 99 -0.52 -6.49 -0.83
C ALA A 99 -0.87 -5.05 -1.23
N VAL A 100 -1.51 -4.87 -2.38
CA VAL A 100 -2.19 -3.61 -2.73
C VAL A 100 -3.52 -3.59 -1.98
N ILE A 101 -3.78 -2.50 -1.26
CA ILE A 101 -5.00 -2.33 -0.45
C ILE A 101 -5.95 -1.27 -1.02
N ALA A 102 -5.50 -0.46 -1.98
CA ALA A 102 -6.32 0.57 -2.60
C ALA A 102 -5.69 1.14 -3.88
N TYR A 103 -6.55 1.47 -4.85
CA TYR A 103 -6.31 2.45 -5.92
C TYR A 103 -7.32 3.59 -5.74
N LEU A 104 -6.87 4.85 -5.70
CA LEU A 104 -7.80 5.96 -5.80
C LEU A 104 -8.42 5.98 -7.20
N THR A 105 -9.74 6.03 -7.26
CA THR A 105 -10.47 6.33 -8.49
C THR A 105 -11.07 7.72 -8.35
N TRP A 106 -10.78 8.56 -9.33
CA TRP A 106 -11.14 9.97 -9.44
C TRP A 106 -12.65 10.21 -9.48
#